data_AF-A0A6G1YR47-F1
#
_entry.id   AF-A0A6G1YR47-F1
#
_cell.length_a   1.000
_cell.length_b   1.000
_cell.length_c   1.000
_cell.angle_alpha   90.00
_cell.angle_beta   90.00
_cell.angle_gamma   90.00
#
_symmetry.space_group_name_H-M   'P 1'
#
loop_
_entity.id
_entity.type
_entity.pdbx_description
1 polymer ?
#
loop_
_entity_poly.entity_id
_entity_poly.type
_entity_poly.pdbx_seq_one_letter_code
_entity_poly.pdbx_strand_id
1 'polypeptide(L)'
;MMMKARCGHVEETFYSDSHHGLCRKCHSNFAFLLELEQKYGEDALIEYWFAKILTYTSSERKEDVGCLIDHLIDFYQRNLIKLPSKEKYIRKMLFMLHSLQEPSDIESLR
;
A
#
# COMPACT_ATOMS: atom_id res chain seq x y z
N MET A 1 8.30 -16.09 -20.01
CA MET A 1 7.03 -16.69 -19.52
C MET A 1 6.36 -15.65 -18.63
N MET A 2 5.04 -15.49 -18.74
CA MET A 2 4.28 -14.63 -17.82
C MET A 2 3.71 -15.49 -16.70
N MET A 3 3.62 -14.93 -15.50
CA MET A 3 3.00 -15.57 -14.35
C MET A 3 2.20 -14.55 -13.54
N LYS A 4 1.31 -15.03 -12.67
CA LYS A 4 0.75 -14.16 -11.64
C LYS A 4 1.82 -13.93 -10.58
N ALA A 5 2.22 -12.68 -10.41
CA ALA A 5 3.03 -12.25 -9.29
C ALA A 5 2.23 -12.37 -7.98
N ARG A 6 2.88 -12.25 -6.81
CA ARG A 6 2.20 -12.33 -5.49
C ARG A 6 1.05 -11.33 -5.35
N CYS A 7 1.12 -10.23 -6.10
CA CYS A 7 0.06 -9.24 -6.24
C CYS A 7 -1.22 -9.74 -6.92
N GLY A 8 -1.21 -10.92 -7.56
CA GLY A 8 -2.29 -11.39 -8.43
C GLY A 8 -2.27 -10.77 -9.84
N HIS A 9 -1.47 -9.73 -10.09
CA HIS A 9 -1.26 -9.17 -11.42
C HIS A 9 -0.33 -10.05 -12.27
N VAL A 10 -0.57 -10.07 -13.58
CA VAL A 10 0.27 -10.79 -14.54
C VAL A 10 1.55 -10.00 -14.76
N GLU A 11 2.70 -10.68 -14.63
CA GLU A 11 4.03 -10.10 -14.79
C GLU A 11 4.98 -11.14 -15.41
N GLU A 12 6.10 -10.67 -15.98
CA GLU A 12 7.22 -11.52 -16.35
C GLU A 12 7.79 -12.25 -15.12
N THR A 13 7.92 -13.58 -15.22
CA THR A 13 8.46 -14.44 -14.15
C THR A 13 9.78 -13.90 -13.61
N PHE A 14 10.73 -13.57 -14.50
CA PHE A 14 12.04 -13.05 -14.13
C PHE A 14 11.97 -11.76 -13.32
N TYR A 15 11.09 -10.83 -13.70
CA TYR A 15 10.92 -9.57 -12.98
C TYR A 15 10.35 -9.82 -11.59
N SER A 16 9.26 -10.59 -11.50
CA SER A 16 8.63 -10.89 -10.23
C SER A 16 9.57 -11.63 -9.26
N ASP A 17 10.33 -12.61 -9.74
CA ASP A 17 11.30 -13.35 -8.91
C ASP A 17 12.39 -12.42 -8.36
N SER A 18 12.87 -11.49 -9.19
CA SER A 18 13.89 -10.50 -8.80
C SER A 18 13.36 -9.44 -7.82
N HIS A 19 12.05 -9.23 -7.74
CA HIS A 19 11.42 -8.17 -6.94
C HIS A 19 10.46 -8.75 -5.89
N HIS A 20 10.84 -9.87 -5.26
CA HIS A 20 10.13 -10.47 -4.13
C HIS A 20 8.66 -10.84 -4.39
N GLY A 21 8.33 -11.14 -5.65
CA GLY A 21 6.96 -11.45 -6.06
C GLY A 21 6.13 -10.24 -6.43
N LEU A 22 6.69 -9.03 -6.51
CA LEU A 22 5.96 -7.82 -6.92
C LEU A 22 5.90 -7.70 -8.45
N CYS A 23 4.74 -7.28 -8.98
CA CYS A 23 4.69 -6.76 -10.35
C CYS A 23 5.36 -5.38 -10.44
N ARG A 24 5.71 -4.95 -11.66
CA ARG A 24 6.36 -3.67 -11.94
C ARG A 24 5.54 -2.49 -11.42
N LYS A 25 4.20 -2.53 -11.54
CA LYS A 25 3.29 -1.49 -11.04
C LYS A 25 3.37 -1.35 -9.52
N CYS A 26 3.24 -2.46 -8.79
CA CYS A 26 3.34 -2.46 -7.32
C CYS A 26 4.73 -2.01 -6.88
N HIS A 27 5.79 -2.49 -7.54
CA HIS A 27 7.15 -2.10 -7.24
C HIS A 27 7.37 -0.58 -7.42
N SER A 28 6.94 0.00 -8.54
CA SER A 28 7.05 1.44 -8.77
C SER A 28 6.27 2.27 -7.75
N ASN A 29 5.07 1.82 -7.35
CA ASN A 29 4.32 2.49 -6.30
C ASN A 29 5.04 2.43 -4.95
N PHE A 30 5.64 1.29 -4.59
CA PHE A 30 6.46 1.17 -3.38
C PHE A 30 7.66 2.12 -3.40
N ALA A 31 8.38 2.17 -4.52
CA ALA A 31 9.53 3.05 -4.69
C ALA A 31 9.12 4.53 -4.50
N PHE A 32 8.01 4.95 -5.11
CA PHE A 32 7.47 6.30 -4.95
C PHE A 32 7.14 6.64 -3.50
N LEU A 33 6.49 5.72 -2.76
CA LEU A 33 6.11 5.96 -1.37
C LEU A 33 7.33 6.06 -0.44
N LEU A 34 8.35 5.23 -0.69
CA LEU A 34 9.62 5.30 0.03
C LEU A 34 10.35 6.61 -0.26
N GLU A 35 10.36 7.06 -1.51
CA GLU A 35 10.93 8.35 -1.90
C GLU A 35 10.19 9.51 -1.21
N LEU A 36 8.85 9.46 -1.18
CA LEU A 36 8.03 10.46 -0.50
C LEU A 36 8.35 10.53 1.00
N GLU A 37 8.41 9.38 1.69
CA GLU A 37 8.78 9.32 3.11
C GLU A 37 10.20 9.84 3.34
N GLN A 38 11.17 9.46 2.50
CA GLN A 38 12.56 9.90 2.65
C GLN A 38 12.72 11.41 2.44
N LYS A 39 11.99 11.99 1.49
CA LYS A 39 12.15 13.39 1.08
C LYS A 39 11.36 14.36 1.95
N TYR A 40 10.17 13.94 2.41
CA TYR A 40 9.21 14.83 3.07
C TYR A 40 8.81 14.37 4.47
N GLY A 41 9.28 13.19 4.91
CA GLY A 41 8.99 12.63 6.23
C GLY A 41 7.67 11.86 6.28
N GLU A 42 7.40 11.33 7.47
CA GLU A 42 6.25 10.46 7.75
C GLU A 42 4.90 11.18 7.54
N ASP A 43 4.82 12.48 7.85
CA ASP A 43 3.59 13.26 7.73
C ASP A 43 3.13 13.42 6.28
N ALA A 44 4.06 13.58 5.34
CA ALA A 44 3.73 13.68 3.91
C ALA A 44 3.13 12.37 3.36
N LEU A 45 3.58 11.22 3.87
CA LEU A 45 3.00 9.94 3.50
C LEU A 45 1.59 9.78 4.07
N ILE A 46 1.36 10.24 5.30
CA ILE A 46 0.03 10.28 5.92
C ILE A 46 -0.93 11.15 5.09
N GLU A 47 -0.52 12.36 4.73
CA GLU A 47 -1.32 13.28 3.91
C GLU A 47 -1.63 12.70 2.53
N TYR A 48 -0.65 12.06 1.89
CA TYR A 48 -0.85 11.37 0.62
C TYR A 48 -1.94 10.29 0.74
N TRP A 49 -1.89 9.46 1.78
CA TRP A 49 -2.91 8.43 1.98
C TRP A 49 -4.28 9.00 2.32
N PHE A 50 -4.32 10.07 3.11
CA PHE A 50 -5.57 10.77 3.40
C PHE A 50 -6.21 11.33 2.13
N ALA A 51 -5.43 11.98 1.27
CA ALA A 51 -5.90 12.45 -0.03
C ALA A 51 -6.38 11.28 -0.90
N LYS A 52 -5.63 10.16 -0.92
CA LYS A 52 -6.04 8.94 -1.62
C LYS A 52 -7.38 8.40 -1.12
N ILE A 53 -7.60 8.30 0.20
CA ILE A 53 -8.86 7.86 0.82
C ILE A 53 -10.03 8.71 0.31
N LEU A 54 -9.86 10.04 0.27
CA LEU A 54 -10.89 10.97 -0.19
C LEU A 54 -11.17 10.86 -1.70
N THR A 55 -10.15 10.53 -2.50
CA THR A 55 -10.29 10.45 -3.97
C THR A 55 -10.77 9.09 -4.47
N TYR A 56 -10.56 8.00 -3.73
CA TYR A 56 -10.92 6.66 -4.23
C TYR A 56 -12.43 6.40 -4.14
N THR A 57 -13.07 6.31 -5.31
CA THR A 57 -14.43 5.78 -5.41
C THR A 57 -14.43 4.26 -5.19
N SER A 58 -15.55 3.69 -4.73
CA SER A 58 -15.69 2.25 -4.45
C SER A 58 -15.42 1.35 -5.67
N SER A 59 -15.54 1.87 -6.90
CA SER A 59 -15.28 1.15 -8.15
C SER A 59 -13.80 1.06 -8.54
N GLU A 60 -12.99 2.09 -8.28
CA GLU A 60 -11.55 2.13 -8.62
C GLU A 60 -10.68 1.25 -7.69
N ARG A 61 -11.20 0.89 -6.52
CA ARG A 61 -10.46 0.12 -5.51
C ARG A 61 -10.27 -1.36 -5.84
N LYS A 62 -11.18 -1.97 -6.59
CA LYS A 62 -11.33 -3.43 -6.61
C LYS A 62 -10.25 -4.23 -7.33
N GLU A 63 -9.52 -3.65 -8.29
CA GLU A 63 -8.55 -4.44 -9.08
C GLU A 63 -7.12 -3.88 -9.08
N ASP A 64 -6.95 -2.55 -9.04
CA ASP A 64 -5.65 -1.93 -9.25
C ASP A 64 -4.94 -1.49 -7.96
N VAL A 65 -5.71 -1.14 -6.93
CA VAL A 65 -5.18 -0.54 -5.70
C VAL A 65 -5.20 -1.53 -4.53
N GLY A 66 -6.15 -2.46 -4.52
CA GLY A 66 -6.29 -3.46 -3.44
C GLY A 66 -5.00 -4.22 -3.17
N CYS A 67 -4.37 -4.75 -4.22
CA CYS A 67 -3.10 -5.44 -4.05
C CYS A 67 -1.98 -4.56 -3.47
N LEU A 68 -1.87 -3.30 -3.91
CA LEU A 68 -0.84 -2.40 -3.38
C LEU A 68 -1.05 -2.20 -1.87
N ILE A 69 -2.30 -2.03 -1.45
CA ILE A 69 -2.68 -1.89 -0.04
C ILE A 69 -2.30 -3.16 0.73
N ASP A 70 -2.61 -4.35 0.21
CA ASP A 70 -2.26 -5.63 0.85
C ASP A 70 -0.75 -5.76 1.06
N HIS A 71 0.04 -5.43 0.03
CA HIS A 71 1.49 -5.48 0.12
C HIS A 71 2.04 -4.46 1.14
N LEU A 72 1.45 -3.27 1.23
CA LEU A 72 1.86 -2.26 2.20
C LEU A 72 1.53 -2.70 3.63
N ILE A 73 0.37 -3.32 3.84
CA ILE A 73 -0.01 -3.92 5.12
C ILE A 73 1.03 -4.97 5.53
N ASP A 74 1.35 -5.91 4.63
CA ASP A 74 2.40 -6.92 4.85
C ASP A 74 3.75 -6.30 5.23
N PHE A 75 4.16 -5.24 4.53
CA PHE A 75 5.40 -4.53 4.78
C PHE A 75 5.41 -3.90 6.18
N TYR A 76 4.37 -3.13 6.52
CA TYR A 76 4.28 -2.45 7.81
C TYR A 76 4.11 -3.43 8.99
N GLN A 77 3.35 -4.51 8.82
CA GLN A 77 3.23 -5.56 9.84
C GLN A 77 4.57 -6.22 10.14
N ARG A 78 5.37 -6.55 9.12
CA ARG A 78 6.72 -7.11 9.31
C ARG A 78 7.65 -6.11 9.99
N ASN A 79 7.50 -4.82 9.72
CA ASN A 79 8.32 -3.77 10.31
C ASN A 79 7.92 -3.42 11.75
N LEU A 80 6.69 -3.72 12.17
CA LEU A 80 6.23 -3.51 13.56
C LEU A 80 7.12 -4.27 14.56
N ILE A 81 7.58 -5.47 14.18
CA ILE A 81 8.48 -6.29 15.00
C ILE A 81 9.94 -5.82 14.87
N LYS A 82 10.35 -5.37 13.67
CA LYS A 82 11.74 -5.04 13.36
C LYS A 82 12.16 -3.63 13.80
N LEU A 83 11.22 -2.69 13.90
CA LEU A 83 11.48 -1.27 14.11
C LEU A 83 10.60 -0.71 15.25
N PRO A 84 10.86 -1.09 16.51
CA PRO A 84 10.07 -0.63 17.66
C PRO A 84 10.10 0.90 17.82
N SER A 85 11.17 1.57 17.41
CA SER A 85 11.27 3.04 17.43
C SER A 85 10.24 3.74 16.54
N LYS A 86 9.73 3.05 15.51
CA LYS A 86 8.70 3.55 14.59
C LYS A 86 7.31 2.98 14.87
N GLU A 87 7.08 2.31 16.00
CA GLU A 87 5.82 1.60 16.28
C GLU A 87 4.58 2.49 16.10
N LYS A 88 4.61 3.70 16.67
CA LYS A 88 3.49 4.66 16.58
C LYS A 88 3.15 5.02 15.13
N TYR A 89 4.17 5.25 14.30
CA TYR A 89 4.00 5.55 12.88
C TYR A 89 3.46 4.34 12.13
N ILE A 90 4.08 3.17 12.31
CA ILE A 90 3.69 1.92 11.65
C ILE A 90 2.22 1.58 11.98
N ARG A 91 1.79 1.73 13.24
CA ARG A 91 0.39 1.52 13.64
C ARG A 91 -0.57 2.49 12.95
N LYS A 92 -0.21 3.77 12.81
CA LYS A 92 -1.01 4.75 12.06
C LYS A 92 -1.13 4.35 10.59
N MET A 93 -0.03 3.94 9.97
CA MET A 93 -0.01 3.48 8.58
C MET A 93 -0.92 2.26 8.39
N LEU A 94 -0.82 1.26 9.26
CA LEU A 94 -1.69 0.08 9.22
C LEU A 94 -3.16 0.44 9.38
N PHE A 95 -3.50 1.32 10.31
CA PHE A 95 -4.87 1.79 10.49
C PHE A 95 -5.43 2.42 9.20
N MET A 96 -4.70 3.36 8.58
CA MET A 96 -5.14 4.00 7.34
C MET A 96 -5.28 3.02 6.17
N LEU A 97 -4.34 2.08 6.03
CA LEU A 97 -4.38 1.07 4.96
C LEU A 97 -5.58 0.13 5.12
N HIS A 98 -5.91 -0.28 6.35
CA HIS A 98 -7.11 -1.07 6.61
C HIS A 98 -8.40 -0.28 6.35
N SER A 99 -8.44 1.02 6.69
CA SER A 99 -9.59 1.89 6.35
C SER A 99 -9.82 2.03 4.84
N LEU A 100 -8.80 1.82 4.01
CA LEU A 100 -8.96 1.79 2.56
C LEU A 100 -9.59 0.49 2.03
N GLN A 101 -9.36 -0.64 2.72
CA GLN A 101 -9.95 -1.94 2.38
C GLN A 101 -11.41 -2.01 2.78
N GLU A 102 -11.73 -1.50 3.98
CA GLU A 102 -13.09 -1.42 4.52
C GLU A 102 -13.46 0.05 4.71
N PRO A 103 -13.78 0.78 3.63
CA PRO A 103 -14.32 2.12 3.78
C PRO A 103 -15.58 2.04 4.61
N SER A 104 -15.56 2.69 5.78
CA SER A 104 -16.79 2.99 6.52
C SER A 104 -17.73 3.68 5.55
N ASP A 105 -18.97 3.23 5.48
CA ASP A 105 -19.95 3.78 4.56
C ASP A 105 -20.24 5.23 4.97
N ILE A 106 -19.52 6.20 4.42
CA ILE A 106 -19.69 7.63 4.79
C ILE A 106 -21.10 8.10 4.41
N GLU A 107 -21.76 7.42 3.46
CA GLU A 107 -23.19 7.62 3.17
C GLU A 107 -24.09 7.26 4.37
N SER A 108 -23.66 6.36 5.26
CA SER A 108 -24.39 6.03 6.50
C SER A 108 -24.27 7.10 7.60
N LEU A 109 -23.38 8.08 7.43
CA LEU A 109 -23.22 9.22 8.34
C LEU A 109 -24.02 10.45 7.92
N ARG A 110 -24.79 10.35 6.83
CA ARG A 110 -25.56 11.45 6.24
C ARG A 110 -27.00 11.49 6.72
#